data_AF-A0A2E8UER7-F1
#
_entry.id   AF-A0A2E8UER7-F1
#
_cell.length_a   1.000
_cell.length_b   1.000
_cell.length_c   1.000
_cell.angle_alpha   90.00
_cell.angle_beta   90.00
_cell.angle_gamma   90.00
#
_symmetry.space_group_name_H-M   'P 1'
#
loop_
_entity.id
_entity.type
_entity.pdbx_description
1 polymer ?
#
loop_
_entity_poly.entity_id
_entity_poly.type
_entity_poly.pdbx_seq_one_letter_code
_entity_poly.pdbx_strand_id
1 'polypeptide(L)'
;MNIIHLFDLERRQVQIEDALEGSLATDFEMAKLWVPSEKISVQIIDVPTAPRRKWREIIPWMLEDIVLQNVSDIHYEIIDENSGKLTLLIISTECLENWQRIAKNAAVNAISMAPDYLAVPFDKNTISVGWREGVLLVRTSRVNGFAAKPSLAWPLIERFLDENSN
;
A
#
# COMPACT_ATOMS: atom_id res chain seq x y z
N MET A 1 0.72 11.16 -17.58
CA MET A 1 0.44 9.82 -17.01
C MET A 1 -0.59 10.03 -15.91
N ASN A 2 -1.75 9.39 -15.98
CA ASN A 2 -2.80 9.59 -14.97
C ASN A 2 -2.45 8.85 -13.67
N ILE A 3 -2.84 9.42 -12.53
CA ILE A 3 -2.73 8.80 -11.21
C ILE A 3 -4.14 8.78 -10.61
N ILE A 4 -4.62 7.59 -10.29
CA ILE A 4 -6.01 7.39 -9.85
C ILE A 4 -5.99 6.65 -8.51
N HIS A 5 -6.85 7.04 -7.58
CA HIS A 5 -7.02 6.25 -6.36
C HIS A 5 -7.95 5.07 -6.62
N LEU A 6 -7.62 3.87 -6.13
CA LEU A 6 -8.42 2.67 -6.35
C LEU A 6 -9.88 2.83 -5.88
N PHE A 7 -10.07 3.52 -4.76
CA PHE A 7 -11.40 3.89 -4.24
C PHE A 7 -12.25 4.67 -5.27
N ASP A 8 -11.63 5.52 -6.11
CA ASP A 8 -12.36 6.24 -7.16
C ASP A 8 -12.78 5.29 -8.29
N LEU A 9 -12.01 4.23 -8.55
CA LEU A 9 -12.35 3.20 -9.54
C LEU A 9 -13.52 2.34 -9.06
N GLU A 10 -13.55 1.95 -7.79
CA GLU A 10 -14.69 1.23 -7.21
C GLU A 10 -15.98 2.05 -7.35
N ARG A 11 -15.91 3.37 -7.09
CA ARG A 11 -17.07 4.28 -7.29
C ARG A 11 -17.50 4.40 -8.76
N ARG A 12 -16.57 4.40 -9.71
CA ARG A 12 -16.90 4.40 -11.15
C ARG A 12 -17.66 3.15 -11.56
N GLN A 13 -17.31 1.98 -11.03
CA GLN A 13 -17.99 0.73 -11.37
C GLN A 13 -19.47 0.75 -10.96
N VAL A 14 -19.77 1.26 -9.75
CA VAL A 14 -21.16 1.41 -9.29
C VAL A 14 -21.96 2.30 -10.24
N GLN A 15 -21.36 3.39 -10.73
CA GLN A 15 -22.04 4.31 -11.66
C GLN A 15 -22.24 3.72 -13.06
N ILE A 16 -21.35 2.83 -13.52
CA ILE A 16 -21.45 2.17 -14.83
C ILE A 16 -22.49 1.05 -14.80
N GLU A 17 -22.58 0.28 -13.73
CA GLU A 17 -23.61 -0.77 -13.56
C GLU A 17 -25.03 -0.16 -13.57
N ASP A 18 -25.20 1.06 -13.05
CA ASP A 18 -26.45 1.82 -13.13
C ASP A 18 -26.74 2.42 -14.52
N ALA A 19 -25.73 2.54 -15.39
CA ALA A 19 -25.78 3.30 -16.65
C ALA A 19 -25.69 2.44 -17.92
N LEU A 20 -25.89 1.12 -17.84
CA LEU A 20 -25.73 0.20 -18.98
C LEU A 20 -26.80 0.38 -20.09
N GLU A 21 -26.65 1.44 -20.89
CA GLU A 21 -26.83 1.44 -22.35
C GLU A 21 -25.65 2.17 -22.99
N GLY A 22 -24.58 1.46 -23.34
CA GLY A 22 -23.55 2.06 -24.20
C GLY A 22 -22.18 1.39 -24.17
N SER A 23 -21.88 0.67 -25.26
CA SER A 23 -20.57 0.34 -25.83
C SER A 23 -19.45 -0.14 -24.89
N LEU A 24 -18.99 -1.37 -25.11
CA LEU A 24 -17.70 -1.88 -24.63
C LEU A 24 -16.56 -1.04 -25.23
N ALA A 25 -16.16 0.03 -24.54
CA ALA A 25 -14.97 0.77 -24.88
C ALA A 25 -13.75 -0.16 -24.71
N THR A 26 -13.11 -0.50 -25.83
CA THR A 26 -11.93 -1.39 -25.87
C THR A 26 -10.63 -0.69 -25.50
N ASP A 27 -10.65 0.61 -25.22
CA ASP A 27 -9.46 1.40 -24.89
C ASP A 27 -9.24 1.43 -23.38
N PHE A 28 -8.19 0.74 -22.94
CA PHE A 28 -7.75 0.79 -21.54
C PHE A 28 -6.97 2.08 -21.28
N GLU A 29 -7.37 2.82 -20.25
CA GLU A 29 -6.60 3.93 -19.73
C GLU A 29 -5.36 3.41 -18.98
N MET A 30 -4.18 3.89 -19.35
CA MET A 30 -2.94 3.58 -18.64
C MET A 30 -2.77 4.51 -17.42
N ALA A 31 -2.79 3.95 -16.20
CA ALA A 31 -2.70 4.75 -14.97
C ALA A 31 -1.78 4.12 -13.91
N LYS A 32 -1.25 4.97 -13.03
CA LYS A 32 -0.67 4.53 -11.75
C LYS A 32 -1.75 4.62 -10.67
N LEU A 33 -1.77 3.66 -9.74
CA LEU A 33 -2.81 3.61 -8.73
C LEU A 33 -2.27 3.91 -7.33
N TRP A 34 -2.98 4.78 -6.62
CA TRP A 34 -2.93 4.80 -5.16
C TRP A 34 -3.86 3.72 -4.64
N VAL A 35 -3.37 2.90 -3.71
CA VAL A 35 -4.14 1.80 -3.13
C VAL A 35 -4.32 1.98 -1.62
N PRO A 36 -5.46 1.57 -1.05
CA PRO A 36 -5.75 1.74 0.38
C PRO A 36 -4.69 1.07 1.25
N SER A 37 -3.94 1.87 2.00
CA SER A 37 -2.85 1.35 2.83
C SER A 37 -3.32 0.60 4.08
N GLU A 38 -4.61 0.60 4.41
CA GLU A 38 -5.16 -0.25 5.49
C GLU A 38 -5.04 -1.76 5.20
N LYS A 39 -4.84 -2.13 3.94
CA LYS A 39 -4.62 -3.53 3.50
C LYS A 39 -3.15 -3.88 3.34
N ILE A 40 -2.25 -2.94 3.62
CA ILE A 40 -0.81 -3.08 3.44
C ILE A 40 -0.13 -2.97 4.79
N SER A 41 0.78 -3.90 5.08
CA SER A 41 1.68 -3.81 6.22
C SER A 41 3.06 -3.36 5.77
N VAL A 42 3.68 -2.46 6.52
CA VAL A 42 5.11 -2.15 6.37
C VAL A 42 5.87 -2.91 7.46
N GLN A 43 6.87 -3.71 7.08
CA GLN A 43 7.68 -4.49 8.02
C GLN A 43 9.15 -4.21 7.82
N ILE A 44 9.91 -4.21 8.92
CA ILE A 44 11.36 -4.01 8.89
C ILE A 44 12.02 -5.31 9.37
N ILE A 45 12.86 -5.90 8.52
CA ILE A 45 13.62 -7.11 8.84
C ILE A 45 15.11 -6.85 8.74
N ASP A 46 15.91 -7.71 9.37
CA ASP A 46 17.36 -7.73 9.13
C ASP A 46 17.67 -8.16 7.70
N VAL A 47 18.73 -7.60 7.13
CA VAL A 47 19.25 -8.06 5.83
C VAL A 47 19.66 -9.54 5.96
N PRO A 48 19.19 -10.43 5.07
CA PRO A 48 19.57 -11.84 5.12
C PRO A 48 21.08 -12.00 4.98
N THR A 49 21.67 -12.89 5.78
CA THR A 49 23.10 -13.22 5.72
C THR A 49 23.49 -13.90 4.40
N ALA A 50 22.52 -14.45 3.67
CA ALA A 50 22.73 -15.07 2.38
C ALA A 50 22.90 -14.03 1.24
N PRO A 51 23.57 -14.40 0.14
CA PRO A 51 23.70 -13.53 -1.03
C PRO A 51 22.34 -13.12 -1.59
N ARG A 52 22.23 -11.87 -2.09
CA ARG A 52 20.98 -11.26 -2.61
C ARG A 52 20.16 -12.16 -3.54
N ARG A 53 20.83 -12.94 -4.40
CA ARG A 53 20.17 -13.90 -5.32
C ARG A 53 19.30 -14.95 -4.61
N LYS A 54 19.58 -15.26 -3.34
CA LYS A 54 18.83 -16.22 -2.50
C LYS A 54 17.74 -15.56 -1.65
N TRP A 55 17.64 -14.24 -1.64
CA TRP A 55 16.71 -13.54 -0.75
C TRP A 55 15.25 -13.93 -1.00
N ARG A 56 14.88 -14.16 -2.26
CA ARG A 56 13.51 -14.61 -2.61
C ARG A 56 13.12 -15.93 -1.92
N GLU A 57 14.08 -16.80 -1.63
CA GLU A 57 13.86 -18.07 -0.94
C GLU A 57 13.83 -17.92 0.59
N ILE A 58 14.55 -16.94 1.13
CA ILE A 58 14.79 -16.81 2.58
C ILE A 58 13.84 -15.81 3.24
N ILE A 59 13.51 -14.70 2.57
CA ILE A 59 12.61 -13.69 3.13
C ILE A 59 11.25 -14.28 3.52
N PRO A 60 10.60 -15.17 2.75
CA PRO A 60 9.36 -15.81 3.17
C PRO A 60 9.49 -16.48 4.54
N TRP A 61 10.56 -17.26 4.78
CA TRP A 61 10.81 -17.88 6.08
C TRP A 61 10.97 -16.84 7.20
N MET A 62 11.70 -15.75 6.94
CA MET A 62 11.85 -14.66 7.93
C MET A 62 10.53 -13.96 8.25
N LEU A 63 9.58 -13.98 7.33
CA LEU A 63 8.25 -13.39 7.52
C LEU A 63 7.30 -14.30 8.30
N GLU A 64 7.55 -15.62 8.39
CA GLU A 64 6.67 -16.57 9.09
C GLU A 64 6.40 -16.16 10.54
N ASP A 65 7.38 -15.58 11.24
CA ASP A 65 7.26 -15.13 12.62
C ASP A 65 6.71 -13.71 12.76
N ILE A 66 6.58 -12.96 11.66
CA ILE A 66 6.22 -11.53 11.64
C ILE A 66 4.79 -11.33 11.16
N VAL A 67 4.35 -12.12 10.18
CA VAL A 67 3.00 -12.01 9.61
C VAL A 67 2.06 -13.04 10.21
N LEU A 68 0.79 -12.66 10.35
CA LEU A 68 -0.26 -13.58 10.84
C LEU A 68 -0.79 -14.52 9.73
N GLN A 69 -0.55 -14.19 8.46
CA GLN A 69 -1.00 -14.97 7.31
C GLN A 69 0.07 -15.98 6.89
N ASN A 70 -0.33 -17.02 6.17
CA ASN A 70 0.65 -17.91 5.54
C ASN A 70 1.49 -17.11 4.53
N VAL A 71 2.80 -17.32 4.54
CA VAL A 71 3.74 -16.64 3.64
C VAL A 71 3.54 -17.01 2.17
N SER A 72 2.84 -18.12 1.87
CA SER A 72 2.37 -18.45 0.52
C SER A 72 1.26 -17.54 0.02
N ASP A 73 0.52 -16.90 0.92
CA ASP A 73 -0.71 -16.17 0.63
C ASP A 73 -0.49 -14.65 0.62
N ILE A 74 0.77 -14.22 0.76
CA ILE A 74 1.18 -12.83 0.73
C ILE A 74 2.06 -12.54 -0.49
N HIS A 75 1.99 -11.30 -0.95
CA HIS A 75 2.95 -10.69 -1.82
C HIS A 75 3.76 -9.66 -1.01
N TYR A 76 5.07 -9.62 -1.22
CA TYR A 76 5.93 -8.61 -0.61
C TYR A 76 6.86 -7.95 -1.62
N GLU A 77 7.21 -6.70 -1.34
CA GLU A 77 8.20 -5.95 -2.10
C GLU A 77 9.18 -5.23 -1.18
N ILE A 78 10.46 -5.26 -1.54
CA ILE A 78 11.51 -4.52 -0.82
C ILE A 78 11.48 -3.07 -1.31
N ILE A 79 11.12 -2.15 -0.42
CA ILE A 79 10.97 -0.73 -0.76
C ILE A 79 12.11 0.16 -0.26
N ASP A 80 12.89 -0.33 0.70
CA ASP A 80 14.09 0.36 1.17
C ASP A 80 15.11 -0.64 1.73
N GLU A 81 16.38 -0.27 1.64
CA GLU A 81 17.51 -0.99 2.22
C GLU A 81 18.44 0.03 2.88
N ASN A 82 18.48 0.02 4.20
CA ASN A 82 19.23 1.02 4.96
C ASN A 82 19.83 0.40 6.22
N SER A 83 21.12 0.67 6.45
CA SER A 83 21.80 0.34 7.72
C SER A 83 21.63 -1.12 8.17
N GLY A 84 21.70 -2.06 7.22
CA GLY A 84 21.55 -3.50 7.52
C GLY A 84 20.11 -3.96 7.73
N LYS A 85 19.12 -3.11 7.47
CA LYS A 85 17.69 -3.43 7.51
C LYS A 85 17.05 -3.34 6.14
N LEU A 86 16.04 -4.18 5.90
CA LEU A 86 15.15 -4.12 4.74
C LEU A 86 13.77 -3.66 5.20
N THR A 87 13.20 -2.70 4.47
CA THR A 87 11.79 -2.31 4.63
C THR A 87 10.97 -2.99 3.55
N LEU A 88 9.94 -3.73 3.96
CA LEU A 88 9.06 -4.52 3.12
C LEU A 88 7.65 -3.94 3.14
N LEU A 89 7.02 -3.82 1.97
CA LEU A 89 5.56 -3.77 1.88
C LEU A 89 5.04 -5.20 1.77
N ILE A 90 3.99 -5.51 2.52
CA ILE A 90 3.34 -6.81 2.52
C ILE A 90 1.84 -6.62 2.32
N ILE A 91 1.26 -7.41 1.44
CA ILE A 91 -0.17 -7.44 1.14
C ILE A 91 -0.60 -8.89 0.90
N SER A 92 -1.87 -9.24 1.16
CA SER A 92 -2.37 -10.55 0.74
C SER A 92 -2.49 -10.63 -0.79
N THR A 93 -2.17 -11.79 -1.35
CA THR A 93 -2.32 -12.06 -2.79
C THR A 93 -3.76 -11.86 -3.24
N GLU A 94 -4.73 -12.30 -2.43
CA GLU A 94 -6.17 -12.08 -2.67
C GLU A 94 -6.52 -10.60 -2.82
N CYS A 95 -5.96 -9.74 -1.95
CA CYS A 95 -6.23 -8.31 -2.00
C CYS A 95 -5.65 -7.68 -3.26
N LEU A 96 -4.44 -8.09 -3.65
CA LEU A 96 -3.80 -7.61 -4.87
C LEU A 96 -4.56 -8.04 -6.13
N GLU A 97 -5.00 -9.29 -6.21
CA GLU A 97 -5.82 -9.82 -7.31
C GLU A 97 -7.16 -9.07 -7.40
N ASN A 98 -7.80 -8.80 -6.26
CA ASN A 98 -9.03 -8.03 -6.23
C ASN A 98 -8.82 -6.60 -6.76
N TRP A 99 -7.72 -5.93 -6.40
CA TRP A 99 -7.40 -4.59 -6.89
C TRP A 99 -7.12 -4.56 -8.39
N GLN A 100 -6.42 -5.58 -8.92
CA GLN A 100 -6.23 -5.74 -10.37
C GLN A 100 -7.56 -5.94 -11.10
N ARG A 101 -8.49 -6.72 -10.51
CA ARG A 101 -9.84 -6.92 -11.05
C ARG A 101 -10.64 -5.63 -11.08
N ILE A 102 -10.64 -4.85 -10.01
CA ILE A 102 -11.31 -3.54 -9.95
C ILE A 102 -10.78 -2.62 -11.05
N ALA A 103 -9.46 -2.52 -11.20
CA ALA A 103 -8.85 -1.69 -12.25
C ALA A 103 -9.28 -2.13 -13.65
N LYS A 104 -9.24 -3.45 -13.92
CA LYS A 104 -9.66 -4.02 -15.20
C LYS A 104 -11.13 -3.74 -15.51
N ASN A 105 -12.02 -3.89 -14.53
CA ASN A 105 -13.45 -3.63 -14.69
C ASN A 105 -13.75 -2.15 -14.96
N ALA A 106 -12.90 -1.25 -14.46
CA ALA A 106 -12.97 0.19 -14.75
C ALA A 106 -12.26 0.59 -16.05
N ALA A 107 -11.90 -0.38 -16.92
CA ALA A 107 -11.10 -0.17 -18.13
C ALA A 107 -9.76 0.56 -17.87
N VAL A 108 -9.14 0.32 -16.71
CA VAL A 108 -7.83 0.87 -16.33
C VAL A 108 -6.79 -0.23 -16.33
N ASN A 109 -5.69 -0.02 -17.06
CA ASN A 109 -4.50 -0.85 -16.98
C ASN A 109 -3.52 -0.25 -15.96
N ALA A 110 -3.44 -0.87 -14.79
CA ALA A 110 -2.60 -0.42 -13.68
C ALA A 110 -1.11 -0.69 -13.97
N ILE A 111 -0.35 0.37 -14.25
CA ILE A 111 1.10 0.28 -14.50
C ILE A 111 1.88 -0.01 -13.21
N SER A 112 1.42 0.58 -12.10
CA SER A 112 2.02 0.41 -10.77
C SER A 112 0.99 0.74 -9.70
N MET A 113 1.08 0.09 -8.54
CA MET A 113 0.28 0.38 -7.37
C MET A 113 1.19 0.82 -6.22
N ALA A 114 0.80 1.86 -5.48
CA ALA A 114 1.55 2.35 -4.33
C ALA A 114 0.60 2.68 -3.16
N PRO A 115 1.00 2.45 -1.90
CA PRO A 115 0.22 2.85 -0.74
C PRO A 115 -0.16 4.33 -0.79
N ASP A 116 -1.43 4.64 -0.57
CA ASP A 116 -1.97 6.00 -0.64
C ASP A 116 -1.40 6.97 0.40
N TYR A 117 -0.89 6.51 1.55
CA TYR A 117 -0.16 7.38 2.48
C TYR A 117 1.08 8.04 1.84
N LEU A 118 1.64 7.45 0.77
CA LEU A 118 2.76 8.05 0.03
C LEU A 118 2.35 9.23 -0.84
N ALA A 119 1.05 9.43 -1.07
CA ALA A 119 0.51 10.63 -1.71
C ALA A 119 0.58 11.85 -0.78
N VAL A 120 0.62 11.62 0.54
CA VAL A 120 0.76 12.70 1.53
C VAL A 120 2.19 13.26 1.47
N PRO A 121 2.39 14.59 1.47
CA PRO A 121 3.72 15.19 1.43
C PRO A 121 4.64 14.68 2.54
N PHE A 122 5.92 14.53 2.25
CA PHE A 122 6.92 14.16 3.25
C PHE A 122 7.77 15.36 3.64
N ASP A 123 7.92 15.57 4.95
CA ASP A 123 8.96 16.41 5.53
C ASP A 123 9.65 15.66 6.66
N LYS A 124 10.97 15.83 6.79
CA LYS A 124 11.84 14.97 7.62
C LYS A 124 11.53 15.08 9.11
N ASN A 125 11.03 16.24 9.55
CA ASN A 125 10.88 16.57 10.96
C ASN A 125 9.42 16.68 11.40
N THR A 126 8.48 16.24 10.55
CA THR A 126 7.04 16.31 10.85
C THR A 126 6.35 15.02 10.44
N ILE A 127 5.28 14.69 11.15
CA ILE A 127 4.33 13.69 10.66
C ILE A 127 3.31 14.43 9.80
N SER A 128 3.17 14.01 8.56
CA SER A 128 2.16 14.56 7.67
C SER A 128 0.90 13.72 7.73
N VAL A 129 -0.25 14.37 7.83
CA VAL A 129 -1.56 13.70 7.90
C VAL A 129 -2.47 14.23 6.78
N GLY A 130 -2.98 13.33 5.96
CA GLY A 130 -4.01 13.57 4.96
C GLY A 130 -5.35 12.98 5.37
N TRP A 131 -6.43 13.43 4.74
CA TRP A 131 -7.78 12.91 4.93
C TRP A 131 -8.28 12.21 3.66
N ARG A 132 -8.80 11.01 3.81
CA ARG A 132 -9.42 10.23 2.73
C ARG A 132 -10.65 9.51 3.27
N GLU A 133 -11.83 10.09 3.04
CA GLU A 133 -13.13 9.40 3.22
C GLU A 133 -13.31 8.76 4.62
N GLY A 134 -13.06 9.53 5.69
CA GLY A 134 -13.20 9.04 7.06
C GLY A 134 -11.95 8.36 7.63
N VAL A 135 -10.87 8.29 6.85
CA VAL A 135 -9.60 7.68 7.24
C VAL A 135 -8.48 8.71 7.16
N LEU A 136 -7.59 8.70 8.15
CA LEU A 136 -6.37 9.49 8.16
C LEU A 136 -5.26 8.72 7.46
N LEU A 137 -4.65 9.35 6.46
CA LEU A 137 -3.44 8.88 5.80
C LEU A 137 -2.24 9.52 6.51
N VAL A 138 -1.42 8.73 7.18
CA VAL A 138 -0.34 9.23 8.02
C VAL A 138 0.98 8.84 7.40
N ARG A 139 1.85 9.83 7.14
CA ARG A 139 3.20 9.60 6.62
C ARG A 139 4.23 10.02 7.66
N THR A 140 5.00 9.04 8.15
CA THR A 140 6.00 9.22 9.21
C THR A 140 7.43 9.21 8.68
N SER A 141 7.67 8.67 7.48
CA SER A 141 8.98 8.72 6.84
C SER A 141 8.87 8.78 5.31
N ARG A 142 10.02 8.71 4.62
CA ARG A 142 10.08 8.63 3.16
C ARG A 142 9.29 7.42 2.63
N VAL A 143 9.32 6.30 3.35
CA VAL A 143 8.75 5.00 2.94
C VAL A 143 7.70 4.45 3.90
N ASN A 144 7.65 4.94 5.15
CA ASN A 144 6.73 4.46 6.19
C ASN A 144 5.52 5.38 6.34
N GLY A 145 4.41 4.75 6.67
CA GLY A 145 3.14 5.39 6.95
C GLY A 145 2.06 4.33 7.14
N PHE A 146 0.85 4.80 7.39
CA PHE A 146 -0.33 3.94 7.57
C PHE A 146 -1.60 4.72 7.28
N ALA A 147 -2.71 3.99 7.16
CA ALA A 147 -4.04 4.57 7.13
C ALA A 147 -4.89 3.98 8.26
N ALA A 148 -5.64 4.82 8.98
CA ALA A 148 -6.52 4.38 10.05
C ALA A 148 -7.64 5.38 10.31
N LYS A 149 -8.75 4.91 10.91
CA LYS A 149 -9.79 5.80 11.42
C LYS A 149 -9.21 6.75 12.49
N PRO A 150 -9.73 7.98 12.63
CA PRO A 150 -9.21 8.95 13.61
C PRO A 150 -9.07 8.40 15.03
N SER A 151 -10.02 7.58 15.48
CA SER A 151 -10.02 6.96 16.81
C SER A 151 -8.81 6.06 17.09
N LEU A 152 -8.17 5.53 16.04
CA LEU A 152 -6.97 4.71 16.15
C LEU A 152 -5.72 5.47 15.69
N ALA A 153 -5.83 6.32 14.68
CA ALA A 153 -4.68 7.01 14.12
C ALA A 153 -4.05 7.99 15.11
N TRP A 154 -4.85 8.75 15.88
CA TRP A 154 -4.30 9.73 16.82
C TRP A 154 -3.47 9.07 17.95
N PRO A 155 -3.94 8.03 18.64
CA PRO A 155 -3.11 7.30 19.59
C PRO A 155 -1.80 6.74 19.00
N LEU A 156 -1.83 6.27 17.74
CA LEU A 156 -0.63 5.78 17.06
C LEU A 156 0.36 6.91 16.73
N ILE A 157 -0.15 8.08 16.34
CA ILE A 157 0.65 9.27 16.10
C ILE A 157 1.31 9.73 17.39
N GLU A 158 0.54 9.83 18.49
CA GLU A 158 1.06 10.20 19.82
C GLU A 158 2.16 9.24 20.25
N ARG A 159 1.91 7.94 20.18
CA ARG A 159 2.91 6.91 20.51
C ARG A 159 4.16 7.04 19.64
N PHE A 160 4.02 7.27 18.34
CA PHE A 160 5.17 7.46 17.46
C PHE A 160 5.97 8.70 17.86
N LEU A 161 5.31 9.80 18.23
CA LEU A 161 5.98 11.01 18.73
C LEU A 161 6.73 10.72 20.02
N ASP A 162 6.13 10.00 20.97
CA ASP A 162 6.78 9.63 22.24
C ASP A 162 8.03 8.76 22.03
N GLU A 163 7.94 7.76 21.15
CA GLU A 163 9.07 6.87 20.82
C GLU A 163 10.21 7.58 20.06
N ASN A 164 9.92 8.72 19.43
CA ASN A 164 10.88 9.49 18.62
C ASN A 164 11.14 10.91 19.18
N SER A 165 10.71 11.16 20.42
CA SER A 165 11.04 12.39 21.14
C SER A 165 12.44 12.25 21.71
N ASN A 166 13.39 13.04 21.19
CA ASN A 166 14.71 13.22 21.79
C ASN A 166 14.62 13.99 23.10
#